data_AF-A0A959V8E0-F1
#
_entry.id   AF-A0A959V8E0-F1
#
_cell.length_a   1.000
_cell.length_b   1.000
_cell.length_c   1.000
_cell.angle_alpha   90.00
_cell.angle_beta   90.00
_cell.angle_gamma   90.00
#
_symmetry.space_group_name_H-M   'P 1'
#
loop_
_entity.id
_entity.type
_entity.pdbx_description
1 polymer ?
#
loop_
_entity_poly.entity_id
_entity_poly.type
_entity_poly.pdbx_seq_one_letter_code
_entity_poly.pdbx_strand_id
1 'polypeptide(L)' 'MKNIRKVIFWVLVLMATPLIMQAQNPPHPNGGNDPGSGNTPVGGGAPIDGGITILITLAMGYGLKKTYNFKK' A
#
# COMPACT_ATOMS: atom_id res chain seq x y z
N MET A 1 11.21 27.06 16.37
CA MET A 1 9.78 26.66 16.31
C MET A 1 9.31 26.12 14.95
N LYS A 2 9.77 26.66 13.81
CA LYS A 2 9.31 26.22 12.47
C LYS A 2 9.59 24.74 12.16
N ASN A 3 10.69 24.20 12.67
CA ASN A 3 11.05 22.78 12.49
C ASN A 3 10.25 21.86 13.43
N ILE A 4 9.96 22.30 14.66
CA ILE A 4 9.15 21.55 15.61
C ILE A 4 7.72 21.32 15.07
N ARG A 5 7.13 22.35 14.44
CA ARG A 5 5.79 22.26 13.83
C ARG A 5 5.75 21.26 12.67
N LYS A 6 6.81 21.18 11.87
CA LYS A 6 6.94 20.19 10.79
C LYS A 6 7.05 18.77 11.34
N VAL A 7 7.82 18.58 12.42
CA VAL A 7 7.94 17.26 13.07
C VAL A 7 6.60 16.81 13.62
N ILE A 8 5.89 17.69 14.33
CA ILE A 8 4.55 17.38 14.87
C ILE A 8 3.56 17.03 13.75
N PHE A 9 3.61 17.75 12.63
CA PHE A 9 2.77 17.45 11.46
C PHE A 9 3.03 16.03 10.92
N TRP A 10 4.29 15.64 10.73
CA TRP A 10 4.62 14.30 10.23
C TRP A 10 4.26 13.18 11.21
N VAL A 11 4.41 13.43 12.52
CA VAL A 11 3.97 12.47 13.55
C VAL A 11 2.46 12.26 13.49
N LEU A 12 1.68 13.33 13.35
CA LEU A 12 0.22 13.22 13.21
C LEU A 12 -0.20 12.47 11.95
N VAL A 13 0.49 12.71 10.82
CA VAL A 13 0.25 11.97 9.57
C VAL A 13 0.52 10.48 9.75
N LEU A 14 1.65 10.11 10.39
CA LEU A 14 1.98 8.71 10.64
C LEU A 14 0.99 8.03 11.59
N MET A 15 0.55 8.73 12.65
CA MET A 15 -0.45 8.20 13.59
C MET A 15 -1.84 8.03 12.96
N ALA A 16 -2.15 8.74 11.88
CA ALA A 16 -3.41 8.60 11.15
C ALA A 16 -3.43 7.39 10.18
N THR A 17 -2.26 6.87 9.78
CA THR A 17 -2.16 5.73 8.85
C THR A 17 -2.94 4.47 9.26
N PRO A 18 -2.94 4.00 10.53
CA PRO A 18 -3.71 2.81 10.91
C PRO A 18 -5.23 3.00 10.84
N LEU A 19 -5.74 4.24 10.82
CA LEU A 19 -7.17 4.50 10.73
C LEU A 19 -7.71 4.33 9.30
N ILE A 20 -6.85 4.53 8.29
CA ILE A 20 -7.19 4.39 6.87
C ILE A 20 -6.76 3.04 6.28
N MET A 21 -5.81 2.35 6.90
CA MET A 21 -5.38 1.00 6.50
C MET A 21 -6.20 -0.06 7.22
N GLN A 22 -7.47 -0.22 6.82
CA GLN A 22 -8.34 -1.28 7.33
C GLN A 22 -7.82 -2.65 6.84
N ALA A 23 -7.67 -3.59 7.77
CA ALA A 23 -7.41 -4.99 7.41
C ALA A 23 -8.61 -5.56 6.64
N GLN A 24 -8.33 -6.43 5.68
CA GLN A 24 -9.38 -7.13 4.94
C GLN A 24 -10.13 -8.06 5.89
N ASN A 25 -11.46 -8.11 5.75
CA ASN A 25 -12.25 -9.11 6.45
C ASN A 25 -11.72 -10.51 6.07
N PRO A 26 -11.57 -11.42 7.05
CA PRO A 26 -11.18 -12.78 6.73
C PRO A 26 -12.15 -13.36 5.70
N PRO A 27 -11.65 -14.12 4.71
CA PRO A 27 -12.51 -14.73 3.72
C PRO A 27 -13.61 -15.52 4.42
N HIS A 28 -14.85 -15.38 3.94
CA HIS A 28 -15.98 -16.15 4.45
C HIS A 28 -15.59 -17.65 4.44
N PRO A 29 -15.86 -18.42 5.51
CA PRO A 29 -15.56 -19.85 5.50
C PRO A 29 -16.25 -20.48 4.29
N ASN A 30 -15.47 -21.09 3.41
CA ASN A 30 -15.99 -21.80 2.25
C ASN A 30 -16.88 -22.93 2.80
N GLY A 31 -18.19 -22.84 2.60
CA GLY A 31 -19.17 -23.79 3.14
C GLY A 31 -19.17 -25.16 2.47
N GLY A 32 -18.01 -25.66 2.03
CA GLY A 32 -17.92 -26.91 1.29
C GLY A 32 -16.48 -27.29 1.07
N ASN A 33 -16.22 -28.57 1.31
CA ASN A 33 -14.95 -29.24 1.10
C ASN A 33 -14.41 -28.96 -0.31
N ASP A 34 -13.07 -28.96 -0.39
CA ASP A 34 -12.25 -28.90 -1.61
C ASP A 34 -11.92 -27.49 -2.17
N PRO A 35 -10.61 -27.16 -2.26
CA PRO A 35 -10.16 -25.98 -3.01
C PRO A 35 -10.38 -26.24 -4.51
N GLY A 36 -11.49 -25.75 -5.04
CA GLY A 36 -11.78 -25.78 -6.48
C GLY A 36 -13.25 -25.96 -6.88
N SER A 37 -14.17 -26.27 -5.95
CA SER A 37 -15.55 -26.66 -6.28
C SER A 37 -16.65 -25.67 -5.86
N GLY A 38 -16.35 -24.37 -5.76
CA GLY A 38 -17.36 -23.36 -5.44
C GLY A 38 -17.18 -22.10 -6.26
N ASN A 39 -18.29 -21.48 -6.67
CA ASN A 39 -18.38 -20.19 -7.38
C ASN A 39 -17.73 -19.00 -6.64
N THR A 40 -16.89 -19.24 -5.63
CA THR A 40 -16.14 -18.25 -4.87
C THR A 40 -14.67 -18.30 -5.32
N PRO A 41 -14.16 -17.25 -5.97
CA PRO A 41 -12.75 -17.17 -6.33
C PRO A 41 -11.87 -17.37 -5.08
N VAL A 42 -11.08 -18.44 -5.08
CA VAL A 42 -10.05 -18.69 -4.06
C VAL A 42 -8.91 -17.69 -4.28
N GLY A 43 -9.06 -16.49 -3.71
CA GLY A 43 -8.08 -15.41 -3.82
C GLY A 43 -8.72 -14.11 -4.29
N GLY A 44 -8.96 -13.21 -3.34
CA GLY A 44 -9.38 -11.83 -3.59
C GLY A 44 -8.73 -10.82 -2.65
N GLY A 45 -7.82 -11.28 -1.78
CA GLY A 45 -7.19 -10.46 -0.75
C GLY A 45 -5.75 -10.05 -1.02
N ALA A 46 -5.07 -10.65 -2.00
CA ALA A 46 -3.72 -10.20 -2.35
C ALA A 46 -3.83 -8.76 -2.90
N PRO A 47 -3.23 -7.75 -2.23
CA PRO A 47 -3.37 -6.37 -2.66
C PRO A 47 -2.56 -6.17 -3.95
N ILE A 48 -3.21 -6.39 -5.10
CA ILE A 48 -2.66 -6.10 -6.44
C ILE A 48 -2.20 -4.64 -6.50
N ASP A 49 -2.92 -3.74 -5.81
CA ASP A 49 -2.60 -2.33 -5.69
C ASP A 49 -1.27 -2.06 -4.97
N GLY A 50 -0.89 -2.87 -3.97
CA GLY A 50 0.36 -2.68 -3.22
C GLY A 50 1.59 -2.87 -4.10
N GLY A 51 1.58 -3.87 -4.96
CA GLY A 51 2.68 -4.14 -5.90
C GLY A 51 2.82 -3.04 -6.96
N ILE A 52 1.70 -2.61 -7.56
CA ILE A 52 1.69 -1.56 -8.58
C ILE A 52 2.12 -0.21 -7.97
N THR A 53 1.63 0.13 -6.78
CA THR A 53 1.99 1.35 -6.08
C THR A 53 3.49 1.40 -5.77
N ILE A 54 4.09 0.28 -5.33
CA ILE A 54 5.53 0.19 -5.09
C ILE A 54 6.33 0.37 -6.39
N LEU A 55 5.92 -0.28 -7.48
CA LEU A 55 6.59 -0.16 -8.77
C LEU A 55 6.55 1.28 -9.31
N ILE A 56 5.39 1.94 -9.24
CA ILE A 56 5.24 3.35 -9.65
C ILE A 56 6.12 4.26 -8.78
N THR A 57 6.15 4.02 -7.47
CA THR A 57 6.97 4.81 -6.53
C THR A 57 8.46 4.68 -6.85
N LEU A 58 8.96 3.47 -7.10
CA LEU A 58 10.34 3.26 -7.51
C LEU A 58 10.65 3.89 -8.87
N ALA A 59 9.73 3.76 -9.84
CA ALA A 59 9.88 4.36 -11.17
C ALA A 59 10.00 5.89 -11.09
N MET A 60 9.14 6.54 -10.30
CA MET A 60 9.22 7.99 -10.06
C MET A 60 10.52 8.37 -9.36
N GLY A 61 10.89 7.70 -8.27
CA GLY A 61 12.12 8.00 -7.53
C GLY A 61 13.38 7.87 -8.40
N TYR A 62 13.47 6.80 -9.18
CA TYR A 62 14.58 6.60 -10.11
C TYR A 62 14.56 7.61 -11.27
N GLY A 63 13.40 7.90 -11.86
CA GLY A 63 13.25 8.88 -12.94
C GLY A 63 13.68 10.28 -12.52
N LEU A 64 13.27 10.72 -11.32
CA LEU A 64 13.66 12.00 -10.74
C LEU A 64 15.18 12.06 -10.46
N LYS A 65 15.76 11.00 -9.87
CA LYS A 65 17.21 10.94 -9.62
C LYS A 65 18.01 10.99 -10.92
N LYS A 66 17.59 10.23 -11.94
CA LYS A 66 18.27 10.17 -13.23
C LYS A 66 18.23 11.53 -13.91
N THR A 67 17.06 12.16 -14.04
CA THR A 67 16.90 13.48 -14.66
C THR A 67 17.64 14.59 -13.92
N TYR A 68 17.69 14.55 -12.58
CA TYR A 68 18.49 15.48 -11.79
C TYR A 68 19.99 15.35 -12.08
N ASN A 69 20.51 14.13 -12.16
CA ASN A 69 21.91 13.88 -12.49
C ASN A 69 22.27 14.24 -13.95
N PHE A 70 21.31 14.19 -14.88
CA PHE A 70 21.53 14.65 -16.26
C PHE A 70 21.58 16.18 -16.39
N LYS A 71 20.95 16.90 -15.46
CA LYS A 71 20.92 18.38 -15.42
C LYS A 71 22.04 18.98 -14.57
N LYS A 72 22.73 18.16 -13.77
CA LYS A 72 23.87 18.54 -12.94
C LYS A 72 25.17 18.30 -13.71
#